data_AF-A0A3M1YNH9-F1
#
_entry.id   AF-A0A3M1YNH9-F1
#
_cell.length_a   1.000
_cell.length_b   1.000
_cell.length_c   1.000
_cell.angle_alpha   90.00
_cell.angle_beta   90.00
_cell.angle_gamma   90.00
#
_symmetry.space_group_name_H-M   'P 1'
#
loop_
_entity.id
_entity.type
_entity.pdbx_description
1 polymer ?
#
loop_
_entity_poly.entity_id
_entity_poly.type
_entity_poly.pdbx_seq_one_letter_code
_entity_poly.pdbx_strand_id
1 'polypeptide(L)'
;MRLSLLLLLIGFQAASQVVEIKDSVTLKPVEYATILSDKPRLYTITNPQGKADISKFKNSDKILIRSLGYESKIITYQKIVSDSFRVFLKPSELELDELVVSANRWQSPSEHTPLQIAVISPKEAELIQPQTTADLLGSSGKVFIQKSQQAGGSPMIRGFATNRLLYVVDGVRTNTAIFRGGNIQNVINFDPFTIENTEVILGAGSVLYGSDAIGGVMNFQTLTPQLSFTDEVMIKGKFNARYSTANNEQTAHFDVNVGWKKWAFVTSFSSWNFDHLKQGKYGPEEYIKPYFVQRIDTIDHVIYQDDPLKQIPTAYAQTNLMQKIRFRPNSNWDVQYGFHYSETSPYGRYDRHNRTKNGLPRYAEWNYGPQKWMMNNLNLQNFIKTALSDQISVRVAYQNFEESRISRNFNSDIRNTQIEKVDAYSVNADIIKAIYDKHSFVYGMEYVINQVVSEGYAT
;
A
#
# COMPACT_ATOMS: atom_id res chain seq x y z
N MET A 1 -45.09 -57.00 -31.42
CA MET A 1 -45.64 -55.87 -30.63
C MET A 1 -44.54 -55.33 -29.75
N ARG A 2 -43.88 -54.22 -30.14
CA ARG A 2 -42.84 -53.58 -29.32
C ARG A 2 -43.44 -52.38 -28.60
N LEU A 3 -43.52 -52.51 -27.28
CA LEU A 3 -43.95 -51.51 -26.31
C LEU A 3 -42.88 -50.40 -26.24
N SER A 4 -43.27 -49.14 -26.47
CA SER A 4 -42.41 -47.98 -26.20
C SER A 4 -42.89 -47.30 -24.92
N LEU A 5 -42.03 -47.30 -23.91
CA LEU A 5 -42.25 -46.69 -22.60
C LEU A 5 -41.77 -45.23 -22.66
N LEU A 6 -42.69 -44.26 -22.58
CA LEU A 6 -42.35 -42.83 -22.53
C LEU A 6 -42.27 -42.39 -21.06
N LEU A 7 -41.06 -42.11 -20.56
CA LEU A 7 -40.85 -41.58 -19.22
C LEU A 7 -41.13 -40.07 -19.21
N LEU A 8 -42.18 -39.65 -18.50
CA LEU A 8 -42.49 -38.23 -18.25
C LEU A 8 -41.66 -37.75 -17.04
N LEU A 9 -40.64 -36.93 -17.28
CA LEU A 9 -39.92 -36.20 -16.24
C LEU A 9 -40.73 -34.97 -15.83
N ILE A 10 -41.41 -35.06 -14.70
CA ILE A 10 -42.06 -33.91 -14.04
C ILE A 10 -40.98 -33.18 -13.24
N GLY A 11 -40.49 -32.07 -13.78
CA GLY A 11 -39.61 -31.16 -13.06
C GLY A 11 -40.40 -30.35 -12.03
N PHE A 12 -40.14 -30.58 -10.74
CA PHE A 12 -40.55 -29.66 -9.69
C PHE A 12 -39.72 -28.37 -9.81
N GLN A 13 -40.31 -27.29 -10.32
CA GLN A 13 -39.75 -25.95 -10.14
C GLN A 13 -40.02 -25.49 -8.71
N ALA A 14 -39.04 -25.68 -7.83
CA ALA A 14 -38.96 -24.89 -6.61
C ALA A 14 -38.61 -23.45 -7.02
N ALA A 15 -39.58 -22.54 -6.94
CA ALA A 15 -39.35 -21.12 -7.22
C ALA A 15 -38.49 -20.51 -6.09
N SER A 16 -37.17 -20.53 -6.25
CA SER A 16 -36.27 -19.68 -5.46
C SER A 16 -36.53 -18.23 -5.85
N GLN A 17 -36.77 -17.37 -4.84
CA GLN A 17 -37.08 -15.97 -5.06
C GLN A 17 -35.79 -15.17 -4.98
N VAL A 18 -35.03 -15.27 -6.07
CA VAL A 18 -33.74 -14.61 -6.23
C VAL A 18 -33.96 -13.17 -6.71
N VAL A 19 -33.50 -12.20 -5.92
CA VAL A 19 -33.44 -10.79 -6.34
C VAL A 19 -32.15 -10.54 -7.13
N GLU A 20 -32.27 -9.76 -8.19
CA GLU A 20 -31.15 -9.23 -8.97
C GLU A 20 -31.00 -7.72 -8.69
N ILE A 21 -29.83 -7.33 -8.21
CA ILE A 21 -29.50 -5.93 -7.90
C ILE A 21 -28.55 -5.40 -8.96
N LYS A 22 -28.93 -4.26 -9.57
CA LYS A 22 -28.19 -3.61 -10.64
C LYS A 22 -27.98 -2.13 -10.36
N ASP A 23 -26.93 -1.60 -10.97
CA ASP A 23 -26.70 -0.17 -11.05
C ASP A 23 -27.78 0.48 -11.92
N SER A 24 -28.40 1.56 -11.45
CA SER A 24 -29.49 2.23 -12.19
C SER A 24 -29.05 2.94 -13.46
N VAL A 25 -27.75 3.24 -13.60
CA VAL A 25 -27.16 3.98 -14.73
C VAL A 25 -26.47 3.00 -15.68
N THR A 26 -25.55 2.18 -15.19
CA THR A 26 -24.74 1.28 -16.02
C THR A 26 -25.42 -0.06 -16.31
N LEU A 27 -26.49 -0.40 -15.58
CA LEU A 27 -27.21 -1.67 -15.62
C LEU A 27 -26.35 -2.91 -15.29
N LYS A 28 -25.10 -2.70 -14.84
CA LYS A 28 -24.21 -3.77 -14.40
C LYS A 28 -24.67 -4.34 -13.05
N PRO A 29 -24.40 -5.63 -12.77
CA PRO A 29 -24.70 -6.22 -11.46
C PRO A 29 -23.95 -5.50 -10.33
N VAL A 30 -24.63 -5.30 -9.21
CA VAL A 30 -23.99 -4.78 -7.98
C VAL A 30 -23.61 -5.97 -7.11
N GLU A 31 -22.31 -6.26 -7.10
CA GLU A 31 -21.73 -7.35 -6.29
C GLU A 31 -21.67 -6.97 -4.81
N TYR A 32 -21.83 -7.95 -3.92
CA TYR A 32 -21.70 -7.80 -2.47
C TYR A 32 -22.61 -6.75 -1.82
N ALA A 33 -23.71 -6.36 -2.47
CA ALA A 33 -24.74 -5.52 -1.88
C ALA A 33 -25.36 -6.27 -0.69
N THR A 34 -25.42 -5.60 0.46
CA THR A 34 -26.01 -6.15 1.68
C THR A 34 -27.51 -5.90 1.70
N ILE A 35 -28.29 -6.95 1.95
CA ILE A 35 -29.75 -6.92 2.08
C ILE A 35 -30.10 -7.29 3.52
N LEU A 36 -30.83 -6.41 4.22
CA LEU A 36 -31.07 -6.48 5.66
C LEU A 36 -32.57 -6.30 5.96
N SER A 37 -33.06 -6.98 6.99
CA SER A 37 -34.35 -6.71 7.62
C SER A 37 -34.17 -6.79 9.13
N ASP A 38 -34.81 -5.88 9.87
CA ASP A 38 -34.77 -5.87 11.34
C ASP A 38 -35.88 -6.74 11.95
N LYS A 39 -36.99 -6.93 11.22
CA LYS A 39 -38.19 -7.66 11.65
C LYS A 39 -38.75 -8.47 10.48
N PRO A 40 -38.51 -9.80 10.43
CA PRO A 40 -37.58 -10.56 11.26
C PRO A 40 -36.11 -10.20 10.96
N ARG A 41 -35.22 -10.41 11.93
CA ARG A 41 -33.78 -10.12 11.77
C ARG A 41 -33.14 -11.06 10.75
N LEU A 42 -32.95 -10.59 9.53
CA LEU A 42 -32.44 -11.36 8.40
C LEU A 42 -31.36 -10.56 7.67
N TYR A 43 -30.38 -11.28 7.11
CA TYR A 43 -29.38 -10.70 6.24
C TYR A 43 -29.02 -11.65 5.10
N THR A 44 -28.67 -11.09 3.94
CA THR A 44 -28.05 -11.81 2.82
C THR A 44 -27.21 -10.84 2.00
N ILE A 45 -26.38 -11.35 1.09
CA ILE A 45 -25.52 -10.55 0.22
C ILE A 45 -25.66 -11.01 -1.24
N THR A 46 -25.47 -10.09 -2.18
CA THR A 46 -25.42 -10.47 -3.60
C THR A 46 -24.09 -11.14 -3.96
N ASN A 47 -24.17 -12.12 -4.86
CA ASN A 47 -23.01 -12.75 -5.49
C ASN A 47 -22.43 -11.84 -6.61
N PRO A 48 -21.35 -12.25 -7.30
CA PRO A 48 -20.77 -11.46 -8.40
C PRO A 48 -21.71 -11.20 -9.59
N GLN A 49 -22.80 -11.96 -9.72
CA GLN A 49 -23.84 -11.70 -10.73
C GLN A 49 -24.95 -10.79 -10.20
N GLY A 50 -24.76 -10.14 -9.04
CA GLY A 50 -25.72 -9.24 -8.41
C GLY A 50 -26.95 -9.96 -7.85
N LYS A 51 -26.90 -11.29 -7.65
CA LYS A 51 -28.06 -12.10 -7.25
C LYS A 51 -28.00 -12.54 -5.80
N ALA A 52 -29.14 -12.51 -5.11
CA ALA A 52 -29.29 -13.00 -3.74
C ALA A 52 -30.64 -13.69 -3.52
N ASP A 53 -30.68 -14.78 -2.75
CA ASP A 53 -31.93 -15.41 -2.34
C ASP A 53 -32.60 -14.59 -1.24
N ILE A 54 -33.82 -14.10 -1.50
CA ILE A 54 -34.62 -13.32 -0.55
C ILE A 54 -35.89 -14.06 -0.09
N SER A 55 -35.98 -15.38 -0.29
CA SER A 55 -37.17 -16.18 0.04
C SER A 55 -37.58 -16.07 1.51
N LYS A 56 -36.60 -15.87 2.42
CA LYS A 56 -36.84 -15.68 3.86
C LYS A 56 -37.38 -14.29 4.21
N PHE A 57 -37.25 -13.31 3.31
CA PHE A 57 -37.62 -11.92 3.55
C PHE A 57 -39.11 -11.62 3.30
N LYS A 58 -39.94 -12.61 2.92
CA LYS A 58 -41.38 -12.45 2.63
C LYS A 58 -42.16 -11.66 3.67
N ASN A 59 -41.86 -11.91 4.95
CA ASN A 59 -42.54 -11.32 6.09
C ASN A 59 -41.77 -10.14 6.70
N SER A 60 -40.84 -9.53 5.94
CA SER A 60 -40.08 -8.37 6.39
C SER A 60 -40.88 -7.10 6.25
N ASP A 61 -40.95 -6.30 7.33
CA ASP A 61 -41.62 -5.00 7.31
C ASP A 61 -40.96 -4.03 6.32
N LYS A 62 -39.62 -3.98 6.36
CA LYS A 62 -38.77 -3.18 5.49
C LYS A 62 -37.50 -3.94 5.18
N ILE A 63 -37.06 -3.87 3.93
CA ILE A 63 -35.80 -4.44 3.46
C ILE A 63 -34.87 -3.28 3.12
N LEU A 64 -33.77 -3.16 3.83
CA LEU A 64 -32.70 -2.21 3.56
C LEU A 64 -31.66 -2.88 2.65
N ILE A 65 -31.41 -2.27 1.50
CA ILE A 65 -30.38 -2.68 0.55
C ILE A 65 -29.33 -1.58 0.52
N ARG A 66 -28.07 -1.95 0.77
CA ARG A 66 -26.94 -1.01 0.74
C ARG A 66 -25.73 -1.64 0.05
N SER A 67 -25.00 -0.83 -0.69
CA SER A 67 -23.72 -1.20 -1.29
C SER A 67 -22.80 0.02 -1.27
N LEU A 68 -21.48 -0.20 -1.22
CA LEU A 68 -20.50 0.88 -1.23
C LEU A 68 -20.60 1.66 -2.55
N GLY A 69 -20.68 3.00 -2.49
CA GLY A 69 -20.84 3.87 -3.66
C GLY A 69 -22.28 4.02 -4.17
N TYR A 70 -23.28 3.48 -3.46
CA TYR A 70 -24.69 3.56 -3.82
C TYR A 70 -25.53 4.16 -2.70
N GLU A 71 -26.60 4.89 -3.08
CA GLU A 71 -27.61 5.32 -2.10
C GLU A 71 -28.30 4.09 -1.49
N SER A 72 -28.44 4.10 -0.16
CA SER A 72 -29.16 3.04 0.54
C SER A 72 -30.64 3.07 0.17
N LYS A 73 -31.19 1.91 -0.20
CA LYS A 73 -32.57 1.77 -0.65
C LYS A 73 -33.38 0.95 0.34
N ILE A 74 -34.44 1.55 0.86
CA ILE A 74 -35.44 0.85 1.68
C ILE A 74 -36.62 0.48 0.77
N ILE A 75 -36.95 -0.80 0.72
CA ILE A 75 -38.00 -1.35 -0.15
C ILE A 75 -38.79 -2.43 0.60
N THR A 76 -40.07 -2.61 0.27
CA THR A 76 -40.88 -3.70 0.81
C THR A 76 -40.73 -4.95 -0.05
N TYR A 77 -40.92 -6.13 0.55
CA TYR A 77 -40.87 -7.39 -0.19
C TYR A 77 -41.86 -7.41 -1.37
N GLN A 78 -43.09 -6.92 -1.16
CA GLN A 78 -44.13 -6.85 -2.18
C GLN A 78 -43.73 -5.97 -3.37
N LYS A 79 -42.98 -4.88 -3.12
CA LYS A 79 -42.47 -4.01 -4.18
C LYS A 79 -41.37 -4.70 -5.01
N ILE A 80 -40.50 -5.48 -4.36
CA ILE A 80 -39.52 -6.31 -5.09
C ILE A 80 -40.24 -7.33 -6.00
N VAL A 81 -41.33 -7.94 -5.51
CA VAL A 81 -42.14 -8.88 -6.29
C VAL A 81 -42.80 -8.19 -7.49
N SER A 82 -43.41 -7.01 -7.29
CA SER A 82 -44.05 -6.27 -8.41
C SER A 82 -43.03 -5.86 -9.47
N ASP A 83 -41.79 -5.62 -9.07
CA ASP A 83 -40.69 -5.23 -9.96
C ASP A 83 -39.95 -6.45 -10.51
N SER A 84 -40.60 -7.62 -10.54
CA SER A 84 -40.07 -8.88 -11.09
C SER A 84 -38.71 -9.27 -10.50
N PHE A 85 -38.54 -9.07 -9.18
CA PHE A 85 -37.32 -9.34 -8.44
C PHE A 85 -36.09 -8.57 -8.94
N ARG A 86 -36.28 -7.40 -9.55
CA ARG A 86 -35.19 -6.51 -9.95
C ARG A 86 -35.18 -5.26 -9.11
N VAL A 87 -34.01 -4.94 -8.56
CA VAL A 87 -33.80 -3.72 -7.78
C VAL A 87 -32.65 -2.94 -8.38
N PHE A 88 -32.93 -1.69 -8.76
CA PHE A 88 -31.90 -0.75 -9.19
C PHE A 88 -31.45 0.13 -8.04
N LEU A 89 -30.14 0.15 -7.78
CA LEU A 89 -29.50 1.08 -6.85
C LEU A 89 -28.96 2.28 -7.62
N LYS A 90 -29.27 3.48 -7.14
CA LYS A 90 -28.73 4.71 -7.68
C LYS A 90 -27.30 4.88 -7.18
N PRO A 91 -26.30 5.08 -8.05
CA PRO A 91 -24.98 5.53 -7.63
C PRO A 91 -25.14 6.78 -6.76
N SER A 92 -24.44 6.83 -5.63
CA SER A 92 -24.53 8.00 -4.77
C SER A 92 -23.86 9.21 -5.44
N GLU A 93 -24.57 10.34 -5.50
CA GLU A 93 -24.02 11.64 -5.89
C GLU A 93 -23.27 12.31 -4.74
N LEU A 94 -23.36 11.75 -3.53
CA LEU A 94 -22.30 11.93 -2.56
C LEU A 94 -21.06 11.38 -3.26
N GLU A 95 -20.13 12.26 -3.64
CA GLU A 95 -18.72 11.88 -3.61
C GLU A 95 -18.60 11.02 -2.36
N LEU A 96 -18.19 9.76 -2.51
CA LEU A 96 -17.70 9.04 -1.35
C LEU A 96 -16.69 10.00 -0.77
N ASP A 97 -17.04 10.71 0.31
CA ASP A 97 -16.09 11.48 1.11
C ASP A 97 -14.91 10.53 1.15
N GLU A 98 -13.77 10.92 0.57
CA GLU A 98 -12.60 10.06 0.61
C GLU A 98 -12.52 9.64 2.07
N LEU A 99 -12.74 8.36 2.34
CA LEU A 99 -12.63 7.82 3.67
C LEU A 99 -11.14 7.80 3.91
N VAL A 100 -10.63 8.98 4.25
CA VAL A 100 -9.25 9.19 4.55
C VAL A 100 -9.06 8.52 5.89
N VAL A 101 -8.12 7.60 5.95
CA VAL A 101 -7.49 7.13 7.18
C VAL A 101 -6.51 8.23 7.68
N SER A 102 -6.91 9.50 7.60
CA SER A 102 -6.05 10.64 7.97
C SER A 102 -6.43 11.22 9.31
N ALA A 103 -5.40 11.79 9.91
CA ALA A 103 -5.36 12.55 11.13
C ALA A 103 -5.53 11.72 12.40
N ASN A 104 -6.58 10.91 12.53
CA ASN A 104 -6.83 10.24 13.80
C ASN A 104 -6.18 8.85 13.96
N ARG A 105 -5.39 8.34 12.99
CA ARG A 105 -5.01 6.91 12.91
C ARG A 105 -6.24 5.97 12.91
N TRP A 106 -7.40 6.55 12.59
CA TRP A 106 -8.74 5.99 12.48
C TRP A 106 -9.43 6.68 11.29
N GLN A 107 -10.35 5.98 10.62
CA GLN A 107 -11.11 6.51 9.48
C GLN A 107 -11.89 7.77 9.89
N SER A 108 -11.54 8.93 9.33
CA SER A 108 -12.26 10.19 9.53
C SER A 108 -12.41 10.89 8.18
N PRO A 109 -13.58 11.46 7.85
CA PRO A 109 -13.73 12.26 6.62
C PRO A 109 -12.66 13.35 6.53
N SER A 110 -12.09 13.56 5.33
CA SER A 110 -11.10 14.61 5.06
C SER A 110 -11.60 16.00 5.49
N GLU A 111 -12.90 16.25 5.39
CA GLU A 111 -13.57 17.51 5.74
C GLU A 111 -13.39 17.94 7.20
N HIS A 112 -13.10 17.00 8.11
CA HIS A 112 -12.90 17.29 9.53
C HIS A 112 -11.44 17.63 9.89
N THR A 113 -10.52 17.62 8.91
CA THR A 113 -9.11 17.98 9.14
C THR A 113 -8.82 19.33 8.48
N PRO A 114 -8.21 20.29 9.19
CA PRO A 114 -7.84 21.58 8.61
C PRO A 114 -6.66 21.49 7.61
N LEU A 115 -6.02 20.33 7.52
CA LEU A 115 -4.90 20.06 6.63
C LEU A 115 -5.42 19.50 5.30
N GLN A 116 -4.84 19.99 4.22
CA GLN A 116 -5.08 19.41 2.89
C GLN A 116 -4.45 18.02 2.82
N ILE A 117 -5.26 17.03 2.44
CA ILE A 117 -4.82 15.64 2.25
C ILE A 117 -5.04 15.27 0.79
N ALA A 118 -4.05 14.64 0.16
CA ALA A 118 -4.22 14.04 -1.16
C ALA A 118 -4.34 12.52 -1.04
N VAL A 119 -5.52 12.03 -1.43
CA VAL A 119 -5.89 10.66 -1.78
C VAL A 119 -5.07 10.09 -2.94
N ILE A 120 -4.34 8.97 -2.81
CA ILE A 120 -4.14 8.06 -3.95
C ILE A 120 -4.89 6.77 -3.65
N SER A 121 -6.04 6.60 -4.31
CA SER A 121 -6.93 5.47 -4.08
C SER A 121 -6.35 4.17 -4.66
N PRO A 122 -6.76 2.98 -4.17
CA PRO A 122 -6.26 1.71 -4.72
C PRO A 122 -6.62 1.55 -6.19
N LYS A 123 -7.78 2.06 -6.63
CA LYS A 123 -8.20 2.05 -8.03
C LYS A 123 -7.29 2.91 -8.92
N GLU A 124 -6.84 4.05 -8.40
CA GLU A 124 -5.91 4.93 -9.11
C GLU A 124 -4.52 4.29 -9.19
N ALA A 125 -4.03 3.72 -8.07
CA ALA A 125 -2.77 2.98 -8.04
C ALA A 125 -2.79 1.78 -9.03
N GLU A 126 -3.91 1.05 -9.09
CA GLU A 126 -4.12 -0.03 -10.04
C GLU A 126 -4.11 0.46 -11.49
N LEU A 127 -4.64 1.65 -11.78
CA LEU A 127 -4.63 2.23 -13.12
C LEU A 127 -3.22 2.66 -13.55
N ILE A 128 -2.45 3.25 -12.63
CA ILE A 128 -1.11 3.78 -12.91
C ILE A 128 -0.07 2.65 -13.06
N GLN A 129 -0.23 1.54 -12.33
CA GLN A 129 0.75 0.44 -12.27
C GLN A 129 2.19 0.98 -12.07
N PRO A 130 2.45 1.71 -10.97
CA PRO A 130 3.74 2.36 -10.74
C PRO A 130 4.87 1.32 -10.63
N GLN A 131 6.06 1.66 -11.12
CA GLN A 131 7.23 0.78 -11.01
C GLN A 131 7.78 0.73 -9.58
N THR A 132 7.64 1.83 -8.84
CA THR A 132 8.10 1.98 -7.45
C THR A 132 7.09 2.77 -6.63
N THR A 133 7.15 2.68 -5.30
CA THR A 133 6.32 3.54 -4.43
C THR A 133 6.68 5.03 -4.55
N ALA A 134 7.91 5.36 -4.98
CA ALA A 134 8.24 6.75 -5.34
C ALA A 134 7.39 7.23 -6.53
N ASP A 135 7.21 6.39 -7.56
CA ASP A 135 6.36 6.70 -8.71
C ASP A 135 4.89 6.82 -8.33
N LEU A 136 4.41 5.95 -7.41
CA LEU A 136 3.07 6.05 -6.85
C LEU A 136 2.86 7.43 -6.22
N LEU A 137 3.77 7.89 -5.36
CA LEU A 137 3.66 9.23 -4.76
C LEU A 137 3.68 10.35 -5.81
N GLY A 138 4.52 10.22 -6.83
CA GLY A 138 4.64 11.20 -7.91
C GLY A 138 3.36 11.39 -8.71
N SER A 139 2.48 10.37 -8.77
CA SER A 139 1.22 10.46 -9.50
C SER A 139 0.19 11.39 -8.83
N SER A 140 0.31 11.64 -7.52
CA SER A 140 -0.60 12.52 -6.78
C SER A 140 -0.65 13.96 -7.32
N GLY A 141 0.37 14.38 -8.08
CA GLY A 141 0.55 15.77 -8.49
C GLY A 141 0.86 16.73 -7.33
N LYS A 142 1.00 16.24 -6.09
CA LYS A 142 1.34 17.03 -4.90
C LYS A 142 2.76 16.75 -4.39
N VAL A 143 3.32 15.60 -4.75
CA VAL A 143 4.67 15.19 -4.39
C VAL A 143 5.56 15.24 -5.62
N PHE A 144 6.65 16.01 -5.54
CA PHE A 144 7.70 15.95 -6.55
C PHE A 144 8.71 14.87 -6.18
N ILE A 145 9.09 14.04 -7.14
CA ILE A 145 10.05 12.95 -6.92
C ILE A 145 11.38 13.33 -7.55
N GLN A 146 12.41 13.56 -6.73
CA GLN A 146 13.77 13.69 -7.22
C GLN A 146 14.42 12.31 -7.30
N LYS A 147 14.56 11.81 -8.52
CA LYS A 147 15.26 10.57 -8.82
C LYS A 147 16.10 10.71 -10.09
N SER A 148 17.30 10.12 -10.08
CA SER A 148 18.17 10.01 -11.26
C SER A 148 18.18 8.61 -11.86
N GLN A 149 17.57 7.64 -11.17
CA GLN A 149 17.52 6.21 -11.48
C GLN A 149 16.33 5.58 -10.75
N GLN A 150 16.02 4.32 -11.02
CA GLN A 150 14.88 3.63 -10.42
C GLN A 150 15.15 3.08 -9.02
N ALA A 151 16.40 2.72 -8.72
CA ALA A 151 16.86 2.30 -7.40
C ALA A 151 16.95 3.50 -6.45
N GLY A 152 15.80 4.12 -6.17
CA GLY A 152 15.61 5.24 -5.28
C GLY A 152 14.64 6.27 -5.83
N GLY A 153 14.32 7.24 -5.00
CA GLY A 153 13.55 8.42 -5.39
C GLY A 153 13.16 9.19 -4.15
N SER A 154 13.44 10.48 -4.13
CA SER A 154 13.23 11.31 -2.96
C SER A 154 12.00 12.18 -3.10
N PRO A 155 10.92 11.87 -2.35
CA PRO A 155 9.77 12.73 -2.21
C PRO A 155 10.12 14.13 -1.71
N MET A 156 9.45 15.11 -2.30
CA MET A 156 9.45 16.50 -1.89
C MET A 156 8.05 17.07 -1.90
N ILE A 157 7.72 17.84 -0.86
CA ILE A 157 6.44 18.53 -0.72
C ILE A 157 6.75 20.01 -0.48
N ARG A 158 6.37 20.88 -1.43
CA ARG A 158 6.54 22.35 -1.30
C ARG A 158 7.97 22.78 -0.90
N GLY A 159 8.98 22.11 -1.43
CA GLY A 159 10.40 22.36 -1.13
C GLY A 159 10.93 21.71 0.15
N PHE A 160 10.05 21.13 1.00
CA PHE A 160 10.49 20.24 2.07
C PHE A 160 10.90 18.89 1.48
N ALA A 161 12.04 18.40 1.94
CA ALA A 161 12.65 17.14 1.53
C ALA A 161 13.27 16.46 2.74
N THR A 162 13.80 15.25 2.53
CA THR A 162 14.66 14.57 3.51
C THR A 162 13.93 14.29 4.83
N ASN A 163 14.59 14.45 5.98
CA ASN A 163 14.06 14.18 7.32
C ASN A 163 12.94 15.13 7.76
N ARG A 164 12.53 16.08 6.92
CA ARG A 164 11.39 16.97 7.18
C ARG A 164 10.06 16.38 6.68
N LEU A 165 10.12 15.28 5.94
CA LEU A 165 8.95 14.51 5.52
C LEU A 165 8.95 13.18 6.26
N LEU A 166 7.79 12.79 6.75
CA LEU A 166 7.61 11.57 7.51
C LEU A 166 6.91 10.51 6.66
N TYR A 167 7.46 9.29 6.65
CA TYR A 167 6.86 8.11 6.07
C TYR A 167 6.29 7.24 7.18
N VAL A 168 5.05 6.79 6.97
CA VAL A 168 4.32 5.96 7.92
C VAL A 168 3.73 4.77 7.17
N VAL A 169 3.99 3.56 7.64
CA VAL A 169 3.42 2.33 7.07
C VAL A 169 2.63 1.62 8.16
N ASP A 170 1.32 1.39 7.93
CA ASP A 170 0.42 0.77 8.91
C ASP A 170 0.51 1.46 10.30
N GLY A 171 0.63 2.78 10.32
CA GLY A 171 0.77 3.57 11.56
C GLY A 171 2.16 3.54 12.22
N VAL A 172 3.16 2.90 11.62
CA VAL A 172 4.55 2.86 12.10
C VAL A 172 5.41 3.85 11.31
N ARG A 173 6.07 4.77 12.01
CA ARG A 173 7.11 5.63 11.44
C ARG A 173 8.27 4.81 10.89
N THR A 174 8.66 5.04 9.66
CA THR A 174 9.79 4.32 9.02
C THR A 174 11.06 5.16 8.87
N ASN A 175 10.99 6.48 9.11
CA ASN A 175 12.18 7.31 9.23
C ASN A 175 12.95 6.96 10.51
N THR A 176 14.16 6.43 10.36
CA THR A 176 15.10 6.10 11.44
C THR A 176 16.25 7.11 11.52
N ALA A 177 17.13 6.94 12.51
CA ALA A 177 18.25 7.84 12.76
C ALA A 177 19.30 7.92 11.63
N ILE A 178 19.42 6.90 10.79
CA ILE A 178 20.38 6.86 9.67
C ILE A 178 19.96 7.69 8.45
N PHE A 179 18.68 8.10 8.38
CA PHE A 179 18.17 8.94 7.29
C PHE A 179 18.31 10.45 7.56
N ARG A 180 19.33 10.84 8.31
CA ARG A 180 19.57 12.23 8.71
C ARG A 180 20.65 12.87 7.83
N GLY A 181 20.20 13.50 6.74
CA GLY A 181 21.03 14.31 5.85
C GLY A 181 20.97 13.82 4.40
N GLY A 182 20.62 14.73 3.48
CA GLY A 182 20.47 14.42 2.05
C GLY A 182 19.16 13.73 1.70
N ASN A 183 18.95 13.53 0.40
CA ASN A 183 17.73 12.95 -0.17
C ASN A 183 17.46 11.54 0.37
N ILE A 184 16.29 11.36 0.97
CA ILE A 184 15.81 10.07 1.49
C ILE A 184 15.17 9.29 0.34
N GLN A 185 15.62 8.06 0.10
CA GLN A 185 15.20 7.25 -1.06
C GLN A 185 14.52 5.94 -0.67
N ASN A 186 14.50 5.59 0.62
CA ASN A 186 13.99 4.31 1.14
C ASN A 186 12.47 4.13 1.01
N VAL A 187 11.74 5.11 0.45
CA VAL A 187 10.32 4.95 0.13
C VAL A 187 10.09 3.80 -0.85
N ILE A 188 11.09 3.46 -1.66
CA ILE A 188 11.02 2.32 -2.59
C ILE A 188 10.99 0.95 -1.89
N ASN A 189 11.30 0.89 -0.59
CA ASN A 189 11.24 -0.36 0.17
C ASN A 189 9.80 -0.81 0.43
N PHE A 190 8.83 0.11 0.28
CA PHE A 190 7.42 -0.23 0.38
C PHE A 190 6.96 -0.80 -0.97
N ASP A 191 6.19 -1.89 -0.92
CA ASP A 191 5.66 -2.53 -2.12
C ASP A 191 4.40 -1.79 -2.61
N PRO A 192 4.43 -1.12 -3.78
CA PRO A 192 3.27 -0.40 -4.30
C PRO A 192 2.04 -1.29 -4.55
N PHE A 193 2.21 -2.58 -4.78
CA PHE A 193 1.09 -3.51 -5.04
C PHE A 193 0.40 -4.01 -3.76
N THR A 194 1.03 -3.80 -2.60
CA THR A 194 0.44 -4.11 -1.29
C THR A 194 -0.27 -2.92 -0.66
N ILE A 195 -0.15 -1.72 -1.23
CA ILE A 195 -0.73 -0.52 -0.67
C ILE A 195 -2.21 -0.44 -1.05
N GLU A 196 -3.09 -0.46 -0.05
CA GLU A 196 -4.53 -0.24 -0.24
C GLU A 196 -4.84 1.24 -0.33
N ASN A 197 -4.13 2.09 0.39
CA ASN A 197 -4.41 3.52 0.43
C ASN A 197 -3.13 4.29 0.71
N THR A 198 -2.88 5.36 -0.05
CA THR A 198 -1.80 6.31 0.23
C THR A 198 -2.38 7.68 0.47
N GLU A 199 -1.92 8.33 1.54
CA GLU A 199 -2.33 9.68 1.88
C GLU A 199 -1.13 10.58 1.99
N VAL A 200 -1.21 11.74 1.34
CA VAL A 200 -0.21 12.78 1.44
C VAL A 200 -0.81 13.95 2.21
N ILE A 201 -0.42 14.08 3.47
CA ILE A 201 -0.84 15.16 4.36
C ILE A 201 0.11 16.34 4.15
N LEU A 202 -0.43 17.44 3.63
CA LEU A 202 0.34 18.62 3.26
C LEU A 202 0.43 19.60 4.43
N GLY A 203 1.63 19.78 4.98
CA GLY A 203 1.91 20.67 6.09
C GLY A 203 2.28 19.93 7.38
N ALA A 204 2.33 20.68 8.49
CA ALA A 204 2.79 20.14 9.76
C ALA A 204 1.78 19.14 10.35
N GLY A 205 2.17 17.87 10.39
CA GLY A 205 1.40 16.77 10.99
C GLY A 205 1.84 16.41 12.41
N SER A 206 2.57 17.31 13.09
CA SER A 206 3.41 16.96 14.24
C SER A 206 2.65 16.51 15.48
N VAL A 207 1.41 16.96 15.66
CA VAL A 207 0.55 16.54 16.80
C VAL A 207 0.14 15.08 16.68
N LEU A 208 -0.06 14.58 15.46
CA LEU A 208 -0.67 13.26 15.20
C LEU A 208 0.37 12.22 14.78
N TYR A 209 1.44 12.67 14.14
CA TYR A 209 2.50 11.81 13.61
C TYR A 209 3.88 12.07 14.24
N GLY A 210 3.96 12.96 15.24
CA GLY A 210 5.18 13.21 16.01
C GLY A 210 6.14 14.25 15.40
N SER A 211 7.25 14.49 16.08
CA SER A 211 8.10 15.69 15.93
C SER A 211 8.74 15.91 14.55
N ASP A 212 8.92 14.88 13.73
CA ASP A 212 9.59 15.02 12.42
C ASP A 212 8.62 15.32 11.26
N ALA A 213 7.30 15.35 11.52
CA ALA A 213 6.27 15.66 10.52
C ALA A 213 6.15 17.18 10.26
N ILE A 214 7.23 17.85 9.89
CA ILE A 214 7.29 19.32 9.72
C ILE A 214 6.75 19.74 8.34
N GLY A 215 7.23 19.09 7.27
CA GLY A 215 6.90 19.44 5.89
C GLY A 215 5.71 18.67 5.31
N GLY A 216 5.37 17.52 5.90
CA GLY A 216 4.28 16.66 5.46
C GLY A 216 4.43 15.22 5.95
N VAL A 217 3.37 14.45 5.79
CA VAL A 217 3.33 13.02 6.10
C VAL A 217 2.86 12.26 4.87
N MET A 218 3.57 11.20 4.53
CA MET A 218 3.14 10.19 3.57
C MET A 218 2.76 8.93 4.35
N ASN A 219 1.46 8.66 4.41
CA ASN A 219 0.88 7.56 5.15
C ASN A 219 0.46 6.46 4.17
N PHE A 220 0.97 5.26 4.38
CA PHE A 220 0.71 4.09 3.56
C PHE A 220 -0.03 3.05 4.39
N GLN A 221 -1.23 2.71 3.96
CA GLN A 221 -1.99 1.59 4.51
C GLN A 221 -1.81 0.39 3.59
N THR A 222 -1.29 -0.71 4.13
CA THR A 222 -1.08 -1.95 3.35
C THR A 222 -2.26 -2.90 3.48
N LEU A 223 -2.33 -3.93 2.63
CA LEU A 223 -3.43 -4.91 2.56
C LEU A 223 -3.94 -5.31 3.94
N THR A 224 -5.25 -5.19 4.15
CA THR A 224 -5.89 -5.48 5.44
C THR A 224 -6.48 -6.89 5.40
N PRO A 225 -6.11 -7.80 6.33
CA PRO A 225 -6.71 -9.12 6.35
C PRO A 225 -8.24 -9.09 6.55
N GLN A 226 -8.94 -9.68 5.58
CA GLN A 226 -10.39 -9.71 5.50
C GLN A 226 -10.93 -10.99 6.14
N LEU A 227 -11.76 -10.82 7.17
CA LEU A 227 -12.50 -11.91 7.83
C LEU A 227 -13.63 -12.42 6.94
N SER A 228 -14.03 -13.67 7.14
CA SER A 228 -15.26 -14.19 6.56
C SER A 228 -16.47 -13.79 7.39
N PHE A 229 -17.53 -13.33 6.71
CA PHE A 229 -18.82 -13.02 7.32
C PHE A 229 -19.79 -14.22 7.29
N THR A 230 -19.36 -15.35 6.76
CA THR A 230 -20.12 -16.61 6.69
C THR A 230 -19.40 -17.71 7.47
N ASP A 231 -19.96 -18.92 7.51
CA ASP A 231 -19.28 -20.12 8.03
C ASP A 231 -18.22 -20.68 7.06
N GLU A 232 -18.16 -20.16 5.84
CA GLU A 232 -17.21 -20.59 4.82
C GLU A 232 -15.90 -19.82 4.93
N VAL A 233 -14.81 -20.45 4.50
CA VAL A 233 -13.51 -19.80 4.40
C VAL A 233 -13.52 -18.85 3.20
N MET A 234 -13.23 -17.57 3.44
CA MET A 234 -13.03 -16.59 2.37
C MET A 234 -11.62 -16.72 1.82
N ILE A 235 -11.47 -16.96 0.52
CA ILE A 235 -10.18 -16.93 -0.16
C ILE A 235 -10.26 -15.92 -1.29
N LYS A 236 -9.33 -14.97 -1.31
CA LYS A 236 -9.13 -14.01 -2.41
C LYS A 236 -7.67 -14.00 -2.78
N GLY A 237 -7.35 -13.95 -4.06
CA GLY A 237 -5.97 -13.83 -4.50
C GLY A 237 -5.87 -12.86 -5.67
N LYS A 238 -4.72 -12.19 -5.76
CA LYS A 238 -4.39 -11.25 -6.82
C LYS A 238 -3.06 -11.64 -7.42
N PHE A 239 -2.94 -11.53 -8.73
CA PHE A 239 -1.68 -11.69 -9.45
C PHE A 239 -1.50 -10.52 -10.42
N ASN A 240 -0.32 -9.92 -10.40
CA ASN A 240 0.06 -8.83 -11.29
C ASN A 240 1.37 -9.20 -11.98
N ALA A 241 1.44 -8.95 -13.28
CA ALA A 241 2.67 -9.02 -14.07
C ALA A 241 2.82 -7.74 -14.87
N ARG A 242 4.04 -7.23 -14.95
CA ARG A 242 4.33 -5.94 -15.58
C ARG A 242 5.64 -6.01 -16.37
N TYR A 243 5.68 -5.27 -17.47
CA TYR A 243 6.91 -5.02 -18.24
C TYR A 243 7.05 -3.53 -18.60
N SER A 244 8.25 -2.96 -18.45
CA SER A 244 8.55 -1.59 -18.91
C SER A 244 9.71 -1.57 -19.89
N THR A 245 9.51 -0.96 -21.06
CA THR A 245 10.56 -0.90 -22.10
C THR A 245 11.65 0.13 -21.81
N ALA A 246 11.39 1.13 -20.95
CA ALA A 246 12.37 2.18 -20.65
C ALA A 246 13.60 1.66 -19.87
N ASN A 247 13.46 0.51 -19.21
CA ASN A 247 14.46 -0.11 -18.36
C ASN A 247 14.36 -1.64 -18.37
N ASN A 248 13.75 -2.20 -19.42
CA ASN A 248 13.44 -3.64 -19.57
C ASN A 248 12.93 -4.30 -18.28
N GLU A 249 12.18 -3.55 -17.47
CA GLU A 249 11.76 -3.98 -16.15
C GLU A 249 10.77 -5.13 -16.27
N GLN A 250 10.93 -6.13 -15.42
CA GLN A 250 10.04 -7.26 -15.26
C GLN A 250 9.61 -7.33 -13.81
N THR A 251 8.31 -7.30 -13.58
CA THR A 251 7.73 -7.41 -12.23
C THR A 251 6.68 -8.49 -12.18
N ALA A 252 6.68 -9.24 -11.08
CA ALA A 252 5.61 -10.14 -10.71
C ALA A 252 5.22 -9.87 -9.25
N HIS A 253 3.93 -9.83 -8.98
CA HIS A 253 3.35 -9.72 -7.65
C HIS A 253 2.23 -10.74 -7.50
N PHE A 254 2.15 -11.34 -6.32
CA PHE A 254 1.04 -12.20 -5.93
C PHE A 254 0.65 -11.90 -4.48
N ASP A 255 -0.64 -11.88 -4.21
CA ASP A 255 -1.16 -11.90 -2.85
C ASP A 255 -2.30 -12.90 -2.68
N VAL A 256 -2.47 -13.37 -1.44
CA VAL A 256 -3.59 -14.22 -1.05
C VAL A 256 -4.11 -13.82 0.33
N ASN A 257 -5.40 -13.56 0.41
CA ASN A 257 -6.16 -13.40 1.64
C ASN A 257 -6.91 -14.70 1.96
N VAL A 258 -6.75 -15.21 3.17
CA VAL A 258 -7.55 -16.32 3.72
C VAL A 258 -8.23 -15.86 5.01
N GLY A 259 -9.56 -15.92 5.04
CA GLY A 259 -10.38 -15.38 6.13
C GLY A 259 -11.38 -16.39 6.68
N TRP A 260 -11.38 -16.55 7.99
CA TRP A 260 -12.41 -17.18 8.81
C TRP A 260 -13.19 -16.10 9.58
N LYS A 261 -14.17 -16.51 10.38
CA LYS A 261 -14.98 -15.59 11.21
C LYS A 261 -14.17 -14.72 12.17
N LYS A 262 -13.09 -15.28 12.74
CA LYS A 262 -12.27 -14.61 13.77
C LYS A 262 -10.82 -14.41 13.37
N TRP A 263 -10.34 -15.14 12.38
CA TRP A 263 -8.95 -15.12 11.94
C TRP A 263 -8.90 -14.75 10.47
N ALA A 264 -7.98 -13.87 10.08
CA ALA A 264 -7.67 -13.62 8.68
C ALA A 264 -6.18 -13.47 8.48
N PHE A 265 -5.71 -13.85 7.31
CA PHE A 265 -4.32 -13.82 6.91
C PHE A 265 -4.24 -13.20 5.52
N VAL A 266 -3.24 -12.35 5.31
CA VAL A 266 -2.83 -11.91 3.98
C VAL A 266 -1.35 -12.18 3.84
N THR A 267 -0.96 -12.84 2.77
CA THR A 267 0.45 -13.02 2.40
C THR A 267 0.65 -12.46 1.00
N SER A 268 1.72 -11.70 0.80
CA SER A 268 2.06 -11.12 -0.48
C SER A 268 3.55 -11.24 -0.75
N PHE A 269 3.89 -11.51 -2.01
CA PHE A 269 5.25 -11.54 -2.51
C PHE A 269 5.33 -10.75 -3.81
N SER A 270 6.37 -9.94 -3.94
CA SER A 270 6.68 -9.22 -5.16
C SER A 270 8.15 -9.32 -5.50
N SER A 271 8.44 -9.37 -6.78
CA SER A 271 9.79 -9.35 -7.32
C SER A 271 9.86 -8.42 -8.50
N TRP A 272 10.88 -7.56 -8.51
CA TRP A 272 11.21 -6.67 -9.61
C TRP A 272 12.62 -6.99 -10.11
N ASN A 273 12.81 -6.92 -11.41
CA ASN A 273 14.12 -6.96 -12.05
C ASN A 273 14.20 -5.79 -13.04
N PHE A 274 15.07 -4.82 -12.76
CA PHE A 274 15.29 -3.63 -13.57
C PHE A 274 16.63 -3.71 -14.28
N ASP A 275 16.64 -3.58 -15.61
CA ASP A 275 17.86 -3.24 -16.37
C ASP A 275 18.16 -1.73 -16.18
N HIS A 276 19.28 -1.28 -16.73
CA HIS A 276 19.68 0.12 -16.67
C HIS A 276 18.63 1.01 -17.35
N LEU A 277 18.28 2.11 -16.69
CA LEU A 277 17.34 3.08 -17.20
C LEU A 277 17.88 3.71 -18.49
N LYS A 278 17.02 3.82 -19.51
CA LYS A 278 17.29 4.59 -20.72
C LYS A 278 16.66 5.97 -20.59
N GLN A 279 17.49 7.01 -20.60
CA GLN A 279 17.00 8.38 -20.54
C GLN A 279 16.42 8.84 -21.88
N GLY A 280 15.57 9.86 -21.85
CA GLY A 280 14.92 10.41 -23.05
C GLY A 280 15.92 10.98 -24.05
N LYS A 281 15.63 10.82 -25.34
CA LYS A 281 16.49 11.32 -26.44
C LYS A 281 16.57 12.86 -26.49
N TYR A 282 15.49 13.54 -26.13
CA TYR A 282 15.38 15.00 -26.21
C TYR A 282 15.48 15.62 -24.81
N GLY A 283 16.66 15.52 -24.21
CA GLY A 283 16.97 16.07 -22.89
C GLY A 283 18.33 16.77 -22.87
N PRO A 284 18.74 17.32 -21.72
CA PRO A 284 20.02 17.99 -21.59
C PRO A 284 21.18 17.01 -21.80
N GLU A 285 22.14 17.38 -22.65
CA GLU A 285 23.31 16.53 -22.97
C GLU A 285 24.27 16.38 -21.78
N GLU A 286 24.23 17.31 -20.81
CA GLU A 286 25.07 17.31 -19.61
C GLU A 286 24.92 16.07 -18.72
N TYR A 287 23.79 15.34 -18.83
CA TYR A 287 23.55 14.12 -18.08
C TYR A 287 23.95 12.85 -18.84
N ILE A 288 24.30 12.96 -20.12
CA ILE A 288 24.73 11.82 -20.94
C ILE A 288 26.11 11.37 -20.48
N LYS A 289 26.20 10.11 -20.02
CA LYS A 289 27.47 9.46 -19.72
C LYS A 289 27.77 8.41 -20.80
N PRO A 290 28.64 8.71 -21.78
CA PRO A 290 28.89 7.81 -22.91
C PRO A 290 29.81 6.63 -22.56
N TYR A 291 30.20 6.47 -21.30
CA TYR A 291 31.12 5.42 -20.87
C TYR A 291 30.73 4.78 -19.54
N PHE A 292 31.32 3.64 -19.21
CA PHE A 292 31.38 3.09 -17.85
C PHE A 292 32.79 2.59 -17.56
N VAL A 293 33.09 2.38 -16.28
CA VAL A 293 34.38 1.84 -15.85
C VAL A 293 34.22 0.36 -15.55
N GLN A 294 35.14 -0.46 -16.05
CA GLN A 294 35.23 -1.87 -15.74
C GLN A 294 36.67 -2.22 -15.41
N ARG A 295 36.88 -3.02 -14.36
CA ARG A 295 38.21 -3.52 -14.01
C ARG A 295 38.50 -4.84 -14.72
N ILE A 296 39.60 -4.90 -15.47
CA ILE A 296 40.07 -6.08 -16.22
C ILE A 296 41.54 -6.27 -15.85
N ASP A 297 41.93 -7.47 -15.41
CA ASP A 297 43.31 -7.80 -15.05
C ASP A 297 44.00 -6.76 -14.15
N THR A 298 43.29 -6.32 -13.10
CA THR A 298 43.72 -5.29 -12.14
C THR A 298 43.81 -3.85 -12.68
N ILE A 299 43.46 -3.58 -13.93
CA ILE A 299 43.48 -2.23 -14.51
C ILE A 299 42.04 -1.75 -14.76
N ASP A 300 41.74 -0.50 -14.43
CA ASP A 300 40.43 0.08 -14.78
C ASP A 300 40.44 0.54 -16.25
N HIS A 301 39.49 0.04 -17.03
CA HIS A 301 39.25 0.44 -18.40
C HIS A 301 38.01 1.33 -18.48
N VAL A 302 38.13 2.41 -19.28
CA VAL A 302 36.98 3.24 -19.68
C VAL A 302 36.40 2.64 -20.94
N ILE A 303 35.19 2.09 -20.84
CA ILE A 303 34.49 1.44 -21.95
C ILE A 303 33.40 2.37 -22.44
N TYR A 304 33.44 2.74 -23.71
CA TYR A 304 32.41 3.55 -24.36
C TYR A 304 31.19 2.69 -24.69
N GLN A 305 30.01 3.24 -24.46
CA GLN A 305 28.73 2.58 -24.67
C GLN A 305 28.25 2.77 -26.11
N ASP A 306 27.67 1.73 -26.70
CA ASP A 306 26.99 1.84 -28.01
C ASP A 306 25.74 2.75 -27.93
N ASP A 307 24.98 2.64 -26.84
CA ASP A 307 23.85 3.53 -26.53
C ASP A 307 24.21 4.46 -25.36
N PRO A 308 24.60 5.72 -25.63
CA PRO A 308 24.99 6.66 -24.58
C PRO A 308 23.80 7.11 -23.71
N LEU A 309 22.56 6.82 -24.11
CA LEU A 309 21.36 7.11 -23.30
C LEU A 309 21.11 6.05 -22.22
N LYS A 310 21.80 4.91 -22.26
CA LYS A 310 21.71 3.88 -21.22
C LYS A 310 22.49 4.31 -19.98
N GLN A 311 21.81 4.38 -18.84
CA GLN A 311 22.37 4.87 -17.58
C GLN A 311 23.06 3.73 -16.81
N ILE A 312 24.17 3.19 -17.31
CA ILE A 312 24.95 2.18 -16.57
C ILE A 312 25.67 2.85 -15.37
N PRO A 313 25.68 2.28 -14.14
CA PRO A 313 25.20 0.96 -13.73
C PRO A 313 23.93 1.02 -12.84
N THR A 314 22.82 1.55 -13.35
CA THR A 314 21.56 1.72 -12.59
C THR A 314 20.66 0.48 -12.45
N ALA A 315 21.06 -0.68 -12.98
CA ALA A 315 20.27 -1.90 -12.94
C ALA A 315 20.22 -2.44 -11.51
N TYR A 316 19.08 -3.00 -11.11
CA TYR A 316 18.91 -3.62 -9.81
C TYR A 316 17.71 -4.57 -9.80
N ALA A 317 17.70 -5.50 -8.86
CA ALA A 317 16.53 -6.31 -8.53
C ALA A 317 16.03 -5.95 -7.15
N GLN A 318 14.76 -6.23 -6.87
CA GLN A 318 14.17 -6.05 -5.55
C GLN A 318 13.17 -7.17 -5.27
N THR A 319 13.11 -7.62 -4.02
CA THR A 319 12.07 -8.53 -3.54
C THR A 319 11.40 -7.96 -2.31
N ASN A 320 10.08 -8.09 -2.25
CA ASN A 320 9.29 -7.71 -1.09
C ASN A 320 8.41 -8.89 -0.65
N LEU A 321 8.30 -9.07 0.66
CA LEU A 321 7.44 -10.05 1.31
C LEU A 321 6.63 -9.35 2.40
N MET A 322 5.32 -9.54 2.40
CA MET A 322 4.44 -9.07 3.45
C MET A 322 3.59 -10.23 3.97
N GLN A 323 3.45 -10.32 5.29
CA GLN A 323 2.50 -11.21 5.93
C GLN A 323 1.75 -10.47 7.03
N LYS A 324 0.41 -10.46 6.95
CA LYS A 324 -0.45 -9.84 7.96
C LYS A 324 -1.43 -10.87 8.51
N ILE A 325 -1.62 -10.83 9.82
CA ILE A 325 -2.54 -11.69 10.56
C ILE A 325 -3.49 -10.78 11.32
N ARG A 326 -4.78 -11.09 11.28
CA ARG A 326 -5.82 -10.42 12.07
C ARG A 326 -6.57 -11.43 12.90
N PHE A 327 -6.75 -11.11 14.17
CA PHE A 327 -7.56 -11.87 15.11
C PHE A 327 -8.60 -10.97 15.77
N ARG A 328 -9.88 -11.30 15.57
CA ARG A 328 -11.03 -10.62 16.16
C ARG A 328 -11.85 -11.61 16.98
N PRO A 329 -11.50 -11.83 18.27
CA PRO A 329 -12.18 -12.83 19.10
C PRO A 329 -13.66 -12.50 19.37
N ASN A 330 -13.98 -11.20 19.42
CA ASN A 330 -15.30 -10.64 19.70
C ASN A 330 -15.40 -9.21 19.12
N SER A 331 -16.50 -8.50 19.40
CA SER A 331 -16.71 -7.13 18.94
C SER A 331 -15.76 -6.10 19.55
N ASN A 332 -15.17 -6.40 20.71
CA ASN A 332 -14.45 -5.44 21.55
C ASN A 332 -12.95 -5.43 21.31
N TRP A 333 -12.40 -6.43 20.61
CA TRP A 333 -10.97 -6.59 20.39
C TRP A 333 -10.67 -6.85 18.92
N ASP A 334 -9.69 -6.13 18.37
CA ASP A 334 -9.11 -6.37 17.05
C ASP A 334 -7.58 -6.36 17.19
N VAL A 335 -6.97 -7.50 16.94
CA VAL A 335 -5.52 -7.71 17.06
C VAL A 335 -4.96 -7.93 15.67
N GLN A 336 -3.98 -7.14 15.27
CA GLN A 336 -3.33 -7.26 13.97
C GLN A 336 -1.83 -7.34 14.14
N TYR A 337 -1.24 -8.36 13.53
CA TYR A 337 0.20 -8.48 13.37
C TYR A 337 0.55 -8.27 11.90
N GLY A 338 1.62 -7.52 11.64
CA GLY A 338 2.16 -7.31 10.31
C GLY A 338 3.67 -7.52 10.29
N PHE A 339 4.11 -8.27 9.30
CA PHE A 339 5.49 -8.50 8.94
C PHE A 339 5.73 -7.95 7.53
N HIS A 340 6.81 -7.20 7.37
CA HIS A 340 7.29 -6.70 6.09
C HIS A 340 8.77 -7.01 5.96
N TYR A 341 9.20 -7.42 4.77
CA TYR A 341 10.59 -7.57 4.36
C TYR A 341 10.77 -7.00 2.97
N SER A 342 11.85 -6.26 2.76
CA SER A 342 12.25 -5.73 1.46
C SER A 342 13.76 -5.83 1.33
N GLU A 343 14.24 -6.30 0.18
CA GLU A 343 15.67 -6.35 -0.13
C GLU A 343 15.92 -5.95 -1.58
N THR A 344 16.87 -5.04 -1.79
CA THR A 344 17.39 -4.72 -3.12
C THR A 344 18.67 -5.50 -3.40
N SER A 345 18.98 -5.77 -4.67
CA SER A 345 20.35 -6.07 -5.07
C SER A 345 21.24 -4.83 -4.90
N PRO A 346 22.58 -4.97 -4.95
CA PRO A 346 23.47 -3.82 -5.12
C PRO A 346 23.17 -3.08 -6.41
N TYR A 347 23.43 -1.77 -6.43
CA TYR A 347 23.25 -0.95 -7.62
C TYR A 347 24.17 0.28 -7.62
N GLY A 348 24.52 0.75 -8.82
CA GLY A 348 25.36 1.94 -9.00
C GLY A 348 24.58 3.23 -8.84
N ARG A 349 25.24 4.27 -8.32
CA ARG A 349 24.68 5.63 -8.22
C ARG A 349 25.08 6.48 -9.42
N TYR A 350 24.17 6.67 -10.38
CA TYR A 350 24.44 7.27 -11.68
C TYR A 350 25.14 8.65 -11.61
N ASP A 351 24.61 9.57 -10.79
CA ASP A 351 25.16 10.93 -10.65
C ASP A 351 26.60 10.94 -10.11
N ARG A 352 27.00 9.93 -9.32
CA ARG A 352 28.38 9.80 -8.84
C ARG A 352 29.31 9.25 -9.91
N HIS A 353 28.84 8.31 -10.71
CA HIS A 353 29.56 7.74 -11.85
C HIS A 353 29.75 8.75 -12.99
N ASN A 354 28.92 9.79 -13.08
CA ASN A 354 29.07 10.90 -14.04
C ASN A 354 30.18 11.90 -13.66
N ARG A 355 30.73 11.83 -12.44
CA ARG A 355 31.75 12.79 -12.00
C ARG A 355 33.10 12.48 -12.63
N THR A 356 33.75 13.51 -13.15
CA THR A 356 35.12 13.43 -13.68
C THR A 356 36.12 14.16 -12.80
N LYS A 357 37.40 13.81 -12.94
CA LYS A 357 38.55 14.51 -12.38
C LYS A 357 39.65 14.49 -13.44
N ASN A 358 40.10 15.67 -13.88
CA ASN A 358 41.12 15.84 -14.93
C ASN A 358 40.75 15.13 -16.25
N GLY A 359 39.47 15.21 -16.66
CA GLY A 359 38.98 14.57 -17.90
C GLY A 359 38.77 13.06 -17.84
N LEU A 360 39.12 12.41 -16.72
CA LEU A 360 38.92 10.98 -16.47
C LEU A 360 37.81 10.73 -15.46
N PRO A 361 37.25 9.51 -15.37
CA PRO A 361 36.28 9.17 -14.32
C PRO A 361 36.87 9.44 -12.94
N ARG A 362 36.08 10.02 -12.04
CA ARG A 362 36.51 10.21 -10.64
C ARG A 362 36.46 8.89 -9.88
N TYR A 363 35.42 8.09 -10.12
CA TYR A 363 35.16 6.83 -9.45
C TYR A 363 35.12 5.69 -10.48
N ALA A 364 35.72 4.57 -10.12
CA ALA A 364 35.47 3.30 -10.79
C ALA A 364 34.23 2.60 -10.20
N GLU A 365 34.03 2.73 -8.88
CA GLU A 365 32.86 2.23 -8.17
C GLU A 365 32.26 3.32 -7.29
N TRP A 366 30.94 3.46 -7.38
CA TRP A 366 30.13 4.14 -6.38
C TRP A 366 28.77 3.45 -6.32
N ASN A 367 28.62 2.51 -5.40
CA ASN A 367 27.46 1.63 -5.34
C ASN A 367 26.80 1.73 -3.97
N TYR A 368 25.48 1.59 -3.95
CA TYR A 368 24.80 1.10 -2.77
C TYR A 368 24.86 -0.43 -2.81
N GLY A 369 25.20 -1.06 -1.69
CA GLY A 369 24.96 -2.48 -1.51
C GLY A 369 23.47 -2.77 -1.32
N PRO A 370 23.11 -4.01 -0.97
CA PRO A 370 21.72 -4.36 -0.70
C PRO A 370 21.14 -3.44 0.39
N GLN A 371 19.99 -2.85 0.12
CA GLN A 371 19.18 -2.21 1.16
C GLN A 371 18.22 -3.27 1.67
N LYS A 372 18.32 -3.58 2.96
CA LYS A 372 17.43 -4.53 3.63
C LYS A 372 16.59 -3.77 4.63
N TRP A 373 15.28 -3.97 4.57
CA TRP A 373 14.34 -3.44 5.54
C TRP A 373 13.42 -4.56 6.01
N MET A 374 13.31 -4.72 7.32
CA MET A 374 12.38 -5.63 7.95
C MET A 374 11.58 -4.86 9.01
N MET A 375 10.26 -5.08 9.04
CA MET A 375 9.39 -4.51 10.06
C MET A 375 8.46 -5.57 10.63
N ASN A 376 8.35 -5.58 11.96
CA ASN A 376 7.35 -6.31 12.71
C ASN A 376 6.46 -5.28 13.43
N ASN A 377 5.15 -5.40 13.33
CA ASN A 377 4.18 -4.45 13.86
C ASN A 377 3.02 -5.21 14.50
N LEU A 378 2.80 -5.04 15.80
CA LEU A 378 1.64 -5.55 16.52
C LEU A 378 0.74 -4.37 16.90
N ASN A 379 -0.51 -4.42 16.46
CA ASN A 379 -1.57 -3.47 16.77
C ASN A 379 -2.65 -4.15 17.60
N LEU A 380 -2.93 -3.61 18.77
CA LEU A 380 -3.98 -4.04 19.67
C LEU A 380 -5.02 -2.94 19.76
N GLN A 381 -6.23 -3.22 19.29
CA GLN A 381 -7.35 -2.30 19.35
C GLN A 381 -8.41 -2.82 20.30
N ASN A 382 -8.83 -1.97 21.22
CA ASN A 382 -9.86 -2.24 22.19
C ASN A 382 -10.99 -1.20 22.06
N PHE A 383 -12.24 -1.67 22.04
CA PHE A 383 -13.44 -0.84 21.90
C PHE A 383 -14.31 -0.86 23.17
N ILE A 384 -13.75 -1.27 24.31
CA ILE A 384 -14.47 -1.28 25.59
C ILE A 384 -14.50 0.15 26.12
N LYS A 385 -15.72 0.64 26.35
CA LYS A 385 -15.93 1.96 26.94
C LYS A 385 -15.58 1.96 28.43
N THR A 386 -14.78 2.93 28.82
CA THR A 386 -14.31 3.23 30.18
C THR A 386 -14.47 4.72 30.44
N ALA A 387 -14.18 5.16 31.68
CA ALA A 387 -14.20 6.58 32.01
C ALA A 387 -13.22 7.40 31.15
N LEU A 388 -12.08 6.82 30.79
CA LEU A 388 -10.99 7.51 30.09
C LEU A 388 -10.98 7.25 28.58
N SER A 389 -11.61 6.19 28.11
CA SER A 389 -11.51 5.75 26.72
C SER A 389 -12.81 5.12 26.23
N ASP A 390 -13.21 5.43 25.01
CA ASP A 390 -14.15 4.61 24.25
C ASP A 390 -13.44 3.67 23.28
N GLN A 391 -12.21 4.00 22.91
CA GLN A 391 -11.36 3.21 22.02
C GLN A 391 -9.88 3.46 22.30
N ILE A 392 -9.10 2.38 22.37
CA ILE A 392 -7.65 2.40 22.55
C ILE A 392 -7.00 1.62 21.40
N SER A 393 -5.97 2.18 20.78
CA SER A 393 -5.02 1.45 19.96
C SER A 393 -3.64 1.50 20.61
N VAL A 394 -3.03 0.35 20.81
CA VAL A 394 -1.64 0.22 21.23
C VAL A 394 -0.88 -0.48 20.13
N ARG A 395 0.20 0.13 19.68
CA ARG A 395 1.06 -0.38 18.64
C ARG A 395 2.48 -0.56 19.15
N VAL A 396 3.03 -1.73 18.92
CA VAL A 396 4.43 -2.05 19.21
C VAL A 396 5.08 -2.49 17.92
N ALA A 397 6.18 -1.84 17.54
CA ALA A 397 6.88 -2.19 16.32
C ALA A 397 8.39 -2.25 16.51
N TYR A 398 9.00 -3.17 15.77
CA TYR A 398 10.44 -3.33 15.64
C TYR A 398 10.80 -3.27 14.16
N GLN A 399 11.79 -2.45 13.83
CA GLN A 399 12.32 -2.30 12.49
C GLN A 399 13.82 -2.56 12.51
N ASN A 400 14.29 -3.33 11.54
CA ASN A 400 15.70 -3.45 11.23
C ASN A 400 15.92 -2.90 9.83
N PHE A 401 16.93 -2.05 9.68
CA PHE A 401 17.35 -1.55 8.38
C PHE A 401 18.87 -1.65 8.25
N GLU A 402 19.34 -2.08 7.09
CA GLU A 402 20.75 -2.19 6.74
C GLU A 402 20.96 -1.62 5.32
N GLU A 403 21.93 -0.73 5.16
CA GLU A 403 22.46 -0.35 3.85
C GLU A 403 23.99 -0.34 3.88
N SER A 404 24.61 -0.45 2.72
CA SER A 404 26.04 -0.18 2.59
C SER A 404 26.34 0.74 1.43
N ARG A 405 27.44 1.50 1.56
CA ARG A 405 27.97 2.40 0.55
C ARG A 405 29.38 1.96 0.22
N ILE A 406 29.61 1.76 -1.07
CA ILE A 406 30.87 1.28 -1.61
C ILE A 406 31.44 2.37 -2.50
N SER A 407 32.72 2.66 -2.36
CA SER A 407 33.41 3.58 -3.27
C SER A 407 34.85 3.14 -3.56
N ARG A 408 35.24 3.30 -4.83
CA ARG A 408 36.62 3.12 -5.29
C ARG A 408 36.94 4.20 -6.31
N ASN A 409 37.99 4.97 -6.05
CA ASN A 409 38.46 5.95 -7.03
C ASN A 409 38.97 5.23 -8.28
N PHE A 410 38.89 5.91 -9.43
CA PHE A 410 39.46 5.38 -10.67
C PHE A 410 40.96 5.09 -10.52
N ASN A 411 41.41 3.91 -10.97
CA ASN A 411 42.77 3.37 -10.81
C ASN A 411 43.26 3.18 -9.37
N SER A 412 42.36 3.21 -8.38
CA SER A 412 42.70 2.91 -6.99
C SER A 412 42.51 1.42 -6.70
N ASP A 413 43.46 0.84 -5.98
CA ASP A 413 43.32 -0.48 -5.37
C ASP A 413 42.43 -0.45 -4.13
N ILE A 414 42.48 0.65 -3.39
CA ILE A 414 41.73 0.80 -2.13
C ILE A 414 40.24 0.98 -2.43
N ARG A 415 39.44 0.04 -1.96
CA ARG A 415 37.98 0.06 -2.01
C ARG A 415 37.41 0.28 -0.61
N ASN A 416 36.70 1.38 -0.41
CA ASN A 416 36.07 1.71 0.87
C ASN A 416 34.64 1.17 0.92
N THR A 417 34.27 0.56 2.04
CA THR A 417 32.91 0.11 2.34
C THR A 417 32.48 0.68 3.68
N GLN A 418 31.28 1.27 3.72
CA GLN A 418 30.61 1.74 4.92
C GLN A 418 29.28 1.00 5.04
N ILE A 419 29.01 0.37 6.17
CA ILE A 419 27.77 -0.34 6.48
C ILE A 419 27.06 0.43 7.59
N GLU A 420 25.79 0.73 7.37
CA GLU A 420 24.92 1.38 8.34
C GLU A 420 23.79 0.42 8.68
N LYS A 421 23.65 0.08 9.96
CA LYS A 421 22.57 -0.74 10.48
C LYS A 421 21.84 0.04 11.57
N VAL A 422 20.52 -0.04 11.57
CA VAL A 422 19.68 0.51 12.63
C VAL A 422 18.61 -0.48 13.07
N ASP A 423 18.51 -0.64 14.38
CA ASP A 423 17.42 -1.33 15.05
C ASP A 423 16.54 -0.27 15.72
N ALA A 424 15.31 -0.10 15.24
CA ALA A 424 14.36 0.89 15.71
C ALA A 424 13.17 0.23 16.41
N TYR A 425 12.95 0.57 17.67
CA TYR A 425 11.84 0.10 18.48
C TYR A 425 10.86 1.24 18.70
N SER A 426 9.58 0.99 18.55
CA SER A 426 8.56 2.00 18.81
C SER A 426 7.35 1.43 19.55
N VAL A 427 6.83 2.24 20.46
CA VAL A 427 5.56 2.01 21.15
C VAL A 427 4.70 3.25 20.96
N ASN A 428 3.49 3.06 20.49
CA ASN A 428 2.50 4.10 20.28
C ASN A 428 1.21 3.70 20.99
N ALA A 429 0.57 4.63 21.68
CA ALA A 429 -0.74 4.42 22.26
C ALA A 429 -1.62 5.62 21.94
N ASP A 430 -2.78 5.36 21.32
CA ASP A 430 -3.73 6.36 20.88
C ASP A 430 -5.10 6.06 21.50
N ILE A 431 -5.72 7.07 22.11
CA ILE A 431 -6.96 6.93 22.86
C ILE A 431 -7.96 7.96 22.35
N ILE A 432 -9.21 7.51 22.13
CA ILE A 432 -10.35 8.37 21.83
C ILE A 432 -11.37 8.27 22.95
N LYS A 433 -11.87 9.42 23.39
CA LYS A 433 -13.02 9.52 24.28
C LYS A 433 -14.06 10.47 23.71
N ALA A 434 -15.27 9.98 23.41
CA ALA A 434 -16.41 10.84 23.14
C ALA A 434 -16.94 11.41 24.47
N ILE A 435 -17.16 12.72 24.51
CA ILE A 435 -17.71 13.42 25.67
C ILE A 435 -19.18 13.78 25.41
N TYR A 436 -19.46 14.25 24.19
CA TYR A 436 -20.81 14.57 23.70
C TYR A 436 -20.94 14.13 22.23
N ASP A 437 -22.15 14.17 21.67
CA ASP A 437 -22.46 13.70 20.31
C ASP A 437 -21.58 14.31 19.20
N LYS A 438 -20.98 15.49 19.46
CA LYS A 438 -20.09 16.20 18.52
C LYS A 438 -18.69 16.51 19.06
N HIS A 439 -18.37 16.05 20.27
CA HIS A 439 -17.10 16.38 20.93
C HIS A 439 -16.37 15.10 21.34
N SER A 440 -15.16 14.94 20.80
CA SER A 440 -14.24 13.88 21.18
C SER A 440 -12.91 14.47 21.64
N PHE A 441 -12.27 13.77 22.56
CA PHE A 441 -10.90 14.03 22.98
C PHE A 441 -10.01 12.92 22.41
N VAL A 442 -8.94 13.31 21.72
CA VAL A 442 -7.94 12.40 21.16
C VAL A 442 -6.61 12.72 21.81
N TYR A 443 -5.99 11.71 22.41
CA TYR A 443 -4.72 11.87 23.11
C TYR A 443 -3.92 10.57 23.03
N GLY A 444 -2.60 10.69 23.12
CA GLY A 444 -1.72 9.54 22.96
C GLY A 444 -0.30 9.82 23.40
N MET A 445 0.52 8.78 23.29
CA MET A 445 1.95 8.83 23.54
C MET A 445 2.70 8.03 22.47
N GLU A 446 3.85 8.56 22.05
CA GLU A 446 4.80 7.88 21.17
C GLU A 446 6.16 7.79 21.89
N TYR A 447 6.77 6.61 21.81
CA TYR A 447 8.12 6.37 22.27
C TYR A 447 8.89 5.64 21.17
N VAL A 448 10.06 6.16 20.80
CA VAL A 448 10.91 5.61 19.73
C VAL A 448 12.36 5.56 20.20
N ILE A 449 12.99 4.39 20.09
CA ILE A 449 14.44 4.19 20.31
C ILE A 449 15.05 3.77 18.97
N ASN A 450 16.21 4.34 18.64
CA ASN A 450 17.05 3.87 17.54
C ASN A 450 18.40 3.44 18.11
N GLN A 451 18.84 2.23 17.79
CA GLN A 451 20.19 1.73 18.03
C GLN A 451 20.92 1.67 16.70
N VAL A 452 21.97 2.47 16.54
CA VAL A 452 22.71 2.61 15.28
C VAL A 452 24.07 1.97 15.42
N VAL A 453 24.44 1.15 14.43
CA VAL A 453 25.77 0.56 14.28
C VAL A 453 26.28 1.00 12.90
N SER A 454 27.45 1.65 12.90
CA SER A 454 28.14 2.13 11.71
C SER A 454 29.53 1.51 11.66
N GLU A 455 29.82 0.76 10.59
CA GLU A 455 31.09 0.09 10.38
C GLU A 455 31.72 0.54 9.07
N GLY A 456 33.01 0.85 9.08
CA GLY A 456 33.75 1.27 7.90
C GLY A 456 35.05 0.50 7.76
N TYR A 457 35.34 -0.01 6.57
CA TYR A 457 36.60 -0.69 6.27
C TYR A 457 37.06 -0.45 4.83
N ALA A 458 38.33 -0.71 4.58
CA ALA A 458 38.96 -0.62 3.27
C ALA A 458 39.61 -1.95 2.91
N THR A 459 39.46 -2.38 1.67
CA THR A 459 40.08 -3.60 1.10
C THR A 459 40.92 -3.27 -0.11
#